data_AF-A0A8T7L5V1-F1
#
_entry.id   AF-A0A8T7L5V1-F1
#
_cell.length_a   1.000
_cell.length_b   1.000
_cell.length_c   1.000
_cell.angle_alpha   90.00
_cell.angle_beta   90.00
_cell.angle_gamma   90.00
#
_symmetry.space_group_name_H-M   'P 1'
#
loop_
_entity.id
_entity.type
_entity.pdbx_description
1 polymer ?
#
loop_
_entity_poly.entity_id
_entity_poly.type
_entity_poly.pdbx_seq_one_letter_code
_entity_poly.pdbx_strand_id
1 'polypeptide(L)'
;MPQVSFVIRAAIAGEAGTLRGQIEHVPSGATRHFRDQAELLAFITTYLEPRLEPGALPDRPPQSGERPMFPFLRRRQPRNEPAPASASEAAVSPGETPPGDAGQPVSPAPATEEPATPFAAEAFALPAIAESPPPPHDAGPFVDRLIGPEVLGRFLPPHRSGLPPNSLSLVSLAYRSGGIGGRHGLLRSGGFDVAELRGGWIEAVVRYDVWDADPAAAAAAIATIQAAVLTGGLRLRREGVLHLQLVEVADGDRGAIAGWRKTADYRVLYEYRFQDTDGAASLIARIPVDSGTDMSLARALDVIHDWMVRWDDEGTPELVVRPAPRHTLRITGLLIAAFLPDGGPAGTVTQTIVQAGGTNTTTFPSLGDLIASFTTLDATLDLVHPPDPLADGEVQEVRPFVVGRMSFSPPVILKGDGDRFRLRYDGADFPPGGRSQVYLRAVVEGDV
;
A
#
# COMPACT_ATOMS: atom_id res chain seq x y z
N MET A 1 12.98 -28.53 5.26
CA MET A 1 13.15 -28.42 3.79
C MET A 1 13.24 -26.95 3.43
N PRO A 2 14.19 -26.52 2.58
CA PRO A 2 14.27 -25.12 2.13
C PRO A 2 12.98 -24.72 1.42
N GLN A 3 12.45 -23.55 1.74
CA GLN A 3 11.25 -23.03 1.10
C GLN A 3 11.58 -22.55 -0.32
N VAL A 4 11.01 -23.21 -1.33
CA VAL A 4 11.12 -22.81 -2.74
C VAL A 4 10.01 -21.80 -3.05
N SER A 5 10.30 -20.73 -3.78
CA SER A 5 9.31 -19.68 -4.11
C SER A 5 9.49 -19.23 -5.56
N PHE A 6 8.37 -19.04 -6.26
CA PHE A 6 8.35 -18.64 -7.67
C PHE A 6 7.40 -17.45 -7.89
N VAL A 7 7.71 -16.59 -8.87
CA VAL A 7 6.79 -15.59 -9.42
C VAL A 7 6.44 -16.00 -10.84
N ILE A 8 5.14 -16.14 -11.14
CA ILE A 8 4.65 -16.57 -12.46
C ILE A 8 3.81 -15.44 -13.07
N ARG A 9 4.15 -15.04 -14.29
CA ARG A 9 3.40 -14.07 -15.10
C ARG A 9 2.91 -14.80 -16.34
N ALA A 10 1.62 -15.15 -16.37
CA ALA A 10 1.04 -15.97 -17.44
C ALA A 10 -0.14 -15.28 -18.13
N ALA A 11 -0.35 -15.61 -19.40
CA ALA A 11 -1.53 -15.28 -20.17
C ALA A 11 -2.04 -16.53 -20.89
N ILE A 12 -3.37 -16.64 -21.02
CA ILE A 12 -4.01 -17.68 -21.82
C ILE A 12 -4.12 -17.14 -23.25
N ALA A 13 -3.64 -17.90 -24.23
CA ALA A 13 -3.62 -17.48 -25.62
C ALA A 13 -4.31 -18.48 -26.55
N GLY A 14 -5.15 -17.95 -27.44
CA GLY A 14 -5.85 -18.71 -28.48
C GLY A 14 -7.10 -19.45 -27.98
N GLU A 15 -7.92 -19.92 -28.92
CA GLU A 15 -9.13 -20.71 -28.64
C GLU A 15 -8.83 -22.05 -27.95
N ALA A 16 -7.60 -22.56 -28.12
CA ALA A 16 -7.13 -23.79 -27.48
C ALA A 16 -6.64 -23.61 -26.03
N GLY A 17 -6.70 -22.39 -25.48
CA GLY A 17 -6.38 -22.13 -24.06
C GLY A 17 -4.92 -22.35 -23.67
N THR A 18 -3.97 -22.17 -24.59
CA THR A 18 -2.55 -22.46 -24.31
C THR A 18 -1.96 -21.44 -23.34
N LEU A 19 -1.40 -21.92 -22.23
CA LEU A 19 -0.80 -21.11 -21.19
C LEU A 19 0.63 -20.72 -21.57
N ARG A 20 0.92 -19.41 -21.70
CA ARG A 20 2.27 -18.90 -21.99
C ARG A 20 2.66 -17.79 -21.02
N GLY A 21 3.94 -17.66 -20.72
CA GLY A 21 4.37 -16.67 -19.73
C GLY A 21 5.85 -16.66 -19.41
N GLN A 22 6.15 -16.11 -18.23
CA GLN A 22 7.47 -16.04 -17.63
C GLN A 22 7.39 -16.52 -16.18
N ILE A 23 8.37 -17.32 -15.75
CA ILE A 23 8.55 -17.77 -14.37
C ILE A 23 9.91 -17.29 -13.85
N GLU A 24 9.96 -16.89 -12.59
CA GLU A 24 11.18 -16.50 -11.86
C GLU A 24 11.30 -17.32 -10.56
N HIS A 25 12.46 -17.91 -10.32
CA HIS A 25 12.78 -18.52 -9.02
C HIS A 25 13.34 -17.47 -8.07
N VAL A 26 12.55 -17.09 -7.06
CA VAL A 26 12.80 -15.92 -6.20
C VAL A 26 14.16 -15.98 -5.48
N PRO A 27 14.58 -17.12 -4.90
CA PRO A 27 15.87 -17.20 -4.22
C PRO A 27 17.09 -17.02 -5.14
N SER A 28 17.03 -17.49 -6.40
CA SER A 28 18.18 -17.44 -7.32
C SER A 28 18.10 -16.31 -8.35
N GLY A 29 16.95 -15.65 -8.50
CA GLY A 29 16.68 -14.68 -9.56
C GLY A 29 16.66 -15.28 -10.98
N ALA A 30 16.66 -16.61 -11.11
CA ALA A 30 16.64 -17.26 -12.41
C ALA A 30 15.27 -17.12 -13.07
N THR A 31 15.25 -16.59 -14.30
CA THR A 31 14.02 -16.38 -15.07
C THR A 31 13.96 -17.28 -16.29
N ARG A 32 12.78 -17.80 -16.64
CA ARG A 32 12.54 -18.56 -17.88
C ARG A 32 11.18 -18.22 -18.48
N HIS A 33 11.12 -18.08 -19.80
CA HIS A 33 9.85 -18.05 -20.53
C HIS A 33 9.35 -19.48 -20.77
N PHE A 34 8.05 -19.67 -20.67
CA PHE A 34 7.39 -20.94 -20.95
C PHE A 34 6.27 -20.74 -21.97
N ARG A 35 6.09 -21.71 -22.86
CA ARG A 35 5.10 -21.68 -23.95
C ARG A 35 3.86 -22.51 -23.66
N ASP A 36 4.01 -23.45 -22.73
CA ASP A 36 2.96 -24.36 -22.28
C ASP A 36 3.16 -24.75 -20.81
N GLN A 37 2.22 -25.52 -20.27
CA GLN A 37 2.28 -26.02 -18.90
C GLN A 37 3.46 -26.97 -18.65
N ALA A 38 3.90 -27.73 -19.65
CA ALA A 38 4.99 -28.70 -19.50
C ALA A 38 6.34 -27.99 -19.28
N GLU A 39 6.61 -26.91 -20.01
CA GLU A 39 7.80 -26.08 -19.82
C GLU A 39 7.82 -25.38 -18.45
N LEU A 40 6.65 -24.93 -17.97
CA LEU A 40 6.51 -24.35 -16.63
C LEU A 40 6.86 -25.36 -15.54
N LEU A 41 6.29 -26.57 -15.62
CA LEU A 41 6.54 -27.64 -14.66
C LEU A 41 8.01 -28.10 -14.68
N ALA A 42 8.61 -28.25 -15.86
CA ALA A 42 10.01 -28.62 -15.99
C ALA A 42 10.96 -27.64 -15.28
N PHE A 43 10.66 -26.33 -15.33
CA PHE A 43 11.42 -25.32 -14.60
C PHE A 43 11.26 -25.48 -13.08
N ILE A 44 10.04 -25.67 -12.59
CA ILE A 44 9.76 -25.84 -11.16
C ILE A 44 10.47 -27.08 -10.61
N THR A 45 10.40 -28.21 -11.30
CA THR A 45 11.01 -29.49 -10.88
C THR A 45 12.52 -29.36 -10.66
N THR A 46 13.22 -28.54 -11.45
CA THR A 46 14.67 -28.30 -11.31
C THR A 46 15.07 -27.76 -9.93
N TYR A 47 14.13 -27.13 -9.21
CA TYR A 47 14.35 -26.58 -7.86
C TYR A 47 13.66 -27.38 -6.75
N LEU A 48 12.83 -28.36 -7.09
CA LEU A 48 12.19 -29.26 -6.13
C LEU A 48 13.02 -30.52 -5.88
N GLU A 49 13.85 -30.93 -6.83
CA GLU A 49 14.72 -32.08 -6.64
C GLU A 49 15.86 -31.75 -5.66
N PRO A 50 16.06 -32.56 -4.60
CA PRO A 50 17.18 -32.37 -3.70
C PRO A 50 18.48 -32.56 -4.47
N ARG A 51 19.24 -31.48 -4.66
CA ARG A 51 20.63 -31.58 -5.11
C ARG A 51 21.40 -32.41 -4.08
N LEU A 52 21.61 -33.69 -4.39
CA LEU A 52 22.62 -34.49 -3.73
C LEU A 52 23.98 -33.91 -4.14
N GLU A 53 24.45 -32.91 -3.40
CA GLU A 53 25.82 -32.42 -3.52
C GLU A 53 26.77 -33.53 -3.03
N PRO A 54 27.63 -34.10 -3.90
CA PRO A 54 28.63 -35.04 -3.47
C PRO A 54 29.79 -34.27 -2.81
N GLY A 55 29.77 -34.22 -1.48
CA GLY A 55 30.95 -33.98 -0.64
C GLY A 55 31.55 -32.58 -0.65
N ALA A 56 31.18 -31.74 0.32
CA ALA A 56 32.00 -30.60 0.75
C ALA A 56 31.93 -30.43 2.27
N LEU A 57 33.07 -30.61 2.94
CA LEU A 57 33.30 -30.33 4.36
C LEU A 57 33.36 -28.81 4.61
N PRO A 58 32.94 -28.31 5.79
CA PRO A 58 32.93 -26.87 6.05
C PRO A 58 34.26 -26.39 6.64
N ASP A 59 34.83 -25.36 6.02
CA ASP A 59 35.90 -24.56 6.62
C ASP A 59 35.35 -23.28 7.28
N ARG A 60 36.05 -22.91 8.35
CA ARG A 60 35.88 -21.85 9.38
C ARG A 60 35.31 -20.48 8.93
N PRO A 61 34.56 -19.75 9.79
CA PRO A 61 34.05 -18.42 9.44
C PRO A 61 35.09 -17.30 9.71
N PRO A 62 35.10 -16.21 8.91
CA PRO A 62 35.90 -15.02 9.19
C PRO A 62 35.15 -14.02 10.09
N GLN A 63 35.94 -13.15 10.72
CA GLN A 63 35.54 -12.15 11.71
C GLN A 63 34.68 -11.00 11.17
N SER A 64 33.96 -10.40 12.12
CA SER A 64 32.98 -9.31 12.05
C SER A 64 33.52 -8.00 11.46
N GLY A 65 32.82 -7.49 10.46
CA GLY A 65 32.81 -6.07 10.07
C GLY A 65 31.36 -5.66 9.79
N GLU A 66 30.99 -4.48 10.28
CA GLU A 66 29.67 -3.84 10.14
C GLU A 66 29.18 -3.94 8.69
N ARG A 67 28.13 -4.74 8.48
CA ARG A 67 27.45 -4.82 7.20
C ARG A 67 25.96 -4.60 7.41
N PRO A 68 25.34 -3.69 6.64
CA PRO A 68 23.89 -3.69 6.54
C PRO A 68 23.44 -5.07 6.06
N MET A 69 22.40 -5.62 6.70
CA MET A 69 21.89 -6.97 6.46
C MET A 69 21.44 -7.20 5.00
N PHE A 70 21.32 -6.13 4.20
CA PHE A 70 20.74 -6.13 2.86
C PHE A 70 21.48 -5.18 1.89
N PRO A 71 22.37 -5.65 1.00
CA PRO A 71 23.11 -4.79 0.08
C PRO A 71 22.42 -4.76 -1.29
N PHE A 72 21.41 -3.92 -1.51
CA PHE A 72 20.83 -3.78 -2.87
C PHE A 72 20.33 -2.39 -3.28
N LEU A 73 20.65 -1.33 -2.54
CA LEU A 73 20.50 0.05 -3.05
C LEU A 73 21.87 0.68 -3.34
N ARG A 74 22.55 0.22 -4.41
CA ARG A 74 23.60 1.02 -5.02
C ARG A 74 22.95 2.09 -5.89
N ARG A 75 22.82 3.31 -5.37
CA ARG A 75 22.70 4.51 -6.23
C ARG A 75 23.85 4.47 -7.24
N ARG A 76 23.54 4.55 -8.54
CA ARG A 76 24.55 4.80 -9.57
C ARG A 76 25.25 6.11 -9.22
N GLN A 77 26.51 6.01 -8.83
CA GLN A 77 27.41 7.15 -8.73
C GLN A 77 27.53 7.76 -10.15
N PRO A 78 27.36 9.07 -10.34
CA PRO A 78 27.55 9.67 -11.65
C PRO A 78 29.00 9.45 -12.09
N ARG A 79 29.15 8.93 -13.30
CA ARG A 79 30.42 8.71 -13.96
C ARG A 79 31.00 10.11 -14.25
N ASN A 80 32.09 10.48 -13.57
CA ASN A 80 32.88 11.65 -13.97
C ASN A 80 33.48 11.35 -15.35
N GLU A 81 32.86 11.90 -16.38
CA GLU A 81 33.37 11.94 -17.74
C GLU A 81 34.24 13.19 -17.88
N PRO A 82 35.52 13.07 -18.27
CA PRO A 82 36.39 14.23 -18.43
C PRO A 82 35.99 15.01 -19.69
N ALA A 83 35.79 16.33 -19.53
CA ALA A 83 35.55 17.25 -20.63
C ALA A 83 36.77 17.31 -21.59
N PRO A 84 36.56 17.48 -22.91
CA PRO A 84 37.66 17.59 -23.86
C PRO A 84 38.35 18.95 -23.73
N ALA A 85 39.68 18.91 -23.71
CA ALA A 85 40.54 20.08 -23.74
C ALA A 85 40.34 20.89 -25.02
N SER A 86 40.10 22.20 -24.86
CA SER A 86 40.29 23.19 -25.92
C SER A 86 41.66 23.83 -25.77
N ALA A 87 42.39 23.86 -26.87
CA ALA A 87 43.71 24.45 -27.02
C ALA A 87 43.66 25.99 -27.00
N SER A 88 44.69 26.61 -26.40
CA SER A 88 45.26 27.87 -26.91
C SER A 88 46.71 28.02 -26.49
N GLU A 89 47.44 28.56 -27.46
CA GLU A 89 48.88 28.72 -27.64
C GLU A 89 49.49 29.93 -26.92
N ALA A 90 50.83 29.94 -26.96
CA ALA A 90 51.78 31.06 -26.88
C ALA A 90 52.12 31.58 -25.46
N ALA A 91 53.38 31.89 -25.08
CA ALA A 91 54.69 31.86 -25.72
C ALA A 91 55.77 32.31 -24.69
N VAL A 92 57.00 31.75 -24.77
CA VAL A 92 58.33 32.41 -24.56
C VAL A 92 58.67 32.87 -23.11
N SER A 93 59.82 32.58 -22.47
CA SER A 93 61.24 32.55 -22.87
C SER A 93 62.14 31.81 -21.84
N PRO A 94 63.43 31.56 -22.15
CA PRO A 94 64.35 30.66 -21.42
C PRO A 94 65.44 31.38 -20.59
N GLY A 95 66.10 30.64 -19.70
CA GLY A 95 67.39 30.99 -19.08
C GLY A 95 67.84 29.86 -18.14
N GLU A 96 68.76 28.99 -18.54
CA GLU A 96 70.22 29.11 -18.43
C GLU A 96 70.76 28.46 -17.12
N THR A 97 71.30 27.25 -17.29
CA THR A 97 72.19 26.48 -16.39
C THR A 97 73.54 27.23 -16.23
N PRO A 98 74.44 26.96 -15.23
CA PRO A 98 75.01 25.62 -14.96
C PRO A 98 75.55 25.45 -13.50
N PRO A 99 76.63 24.69 -13.18
CA PRO A 99 76.54 23.54 -12.27
C PRO A 99 77.47 23.63 -11.03
N GLY A 100 77.38 22.64 -10.15
CA GLY A 100 78.51 22.24 -9.31
C GLY A 100 78.21 22.12 -7.82
N ASP A 101 78.30 20.88 -7.34
CA ASP A 101 79.35 20.41 -6.43
C ASP A 101 78.85 19.67 -5.19
N ALA A 102 79.62 18.63 -4.87
CA ALA A 102 79.38 17.59 -3.90
C ALA A 102 79.50 18.09 -2.45
N GLY A 103 78.78 17.45 -1.53
CA GLY A 103 79.11 17.57 -0.11
C GLY A 103 78.07 17.09 0.89
N GLN A 104 78.37 15.94 1.50
CA GLN A 104 78.10 15.58 2.90
C GLN A 104 76.69 15.12 3.34
N PRO A 105 76.58 13.91 3.97
CA PRO A 105 75.39 13.50 4.70
C PRO A 105 75.39 14.11 6.10
N VAL A 106 74.36 14.89 6.42
CA VAL A 106 74.09 15.40 7.78
C VAL A 106 73.07 14.48 8.44
N SER A 107 73.39 14.02 9.65
CA SER A 107 72.50 13.23 10.51
C SER A 107 71.18 13.94 10.79
N PRO A 108 70.04 13.23 10.89
CA PRO A 108 68.79 13.84 11.31
C PRO A 108 68.81 14.18 12.80
N ALA A 109 68.49 15.43 13.11
CA ALA A 109 68.13 15.91 14.43
C ALA A 109 66.79 15.28 14.89
N PRO A 110 66.54 15.16 16.21
CA PRO A 110 65.35 14.51 16.74
C PRO A 110 64.09 15.29 16.36
N ALA A 111 63.06 14.55 15.91
CA ALA A 111 61.74 15.07 15.66
C ALA A 111 61.20 15.70 16.95
N THR A 112 60.94 17.01 16.88
CA THR A 112 60.10 17.71 17.84
C THR A 112 58.68 17.21 17.62
N GLU A 113 58.10 16.57 18.64
CA GLU A 113 56.68 16.20 18.66
C GLU A 113 55.85 17.48 18.55
N GLU A 114 55.29 17.72 17.36
CA GLU A 114 54.14 18.61 17.22
C GLU A 114 52.93 17.95 17.88
N PRO A 115 52.19 18.68 18.74
CA PRO A 115 50.95 18.16 19.31
C PRO A 115 49.95 17.95 18.17
N ALA A 116 49.51 16.69 18.02
CA ALA A 116 48.42 16.33 17.13
C ALA A 116 47.23 17.25 17.38
N THR A 117 46.94 18.12 16.41
CA THR A 117 45.65 18.81 16.32
C THR A 117 44.56 17.76 16.37
N PRO A 118 43.62 17.79 17.33
CA PRO A 118 42.49 16.89 17.30
C PRO A 118 41.74 17.13 15.99
N PHE A 119 41.55 16.08 15.21
CA PHE A 119 40.61 16.07 14.10
C PHE A 119 39.28 16.60 14.64
N ALA A 120 38.93 17.83 14.26
CA ALA A 120 37.59 18.34 14.43
C ALA A 120 36.69 17.37 13.66
N ALA A 121 35.96 16.53 14.38
CA ALA A 121 34.84 15.80 13.83
C ALA A 121 33.90 16.88 13.27
N GLU A 122 33.86 17.03 11.95
CA GLU A 122 32.77 17.72 11.29
C GLU A 122 31.49 16.98 11.70
N ALA A 123 30.82 17.53 12.70
CA ALA A 123 29.46 17.17 13.03
C ALA A 123 28.65 17.42 11.76
N PHE A 124 28.26 16.34 11.09
CA PHE A 124 27.21 16.39 10.09
C PHE A 124 26.00 17.02 10.76
N ALA A 125 25.79 18.31 10.51
CA ALA A 125 24.56 18.99 10.88
C ALA A 125 23.45 18.27 10.12
N LEU A 126 22.70 17.43 10.84
CA LEU A 126 21.46 16.87 10.32
C LEU A 126 20.61 18.06 9.88
N PRO A 127 20.06 18.05 8.64
CA PRO A 127 19.14 19.10 8.23
C PRO A 127 18.04 19.19 9.29
N ALA A 128 17.71 20.42 9.69
CA ALA A 128 16.64 20.70 10.64
C ALA A 128 15.44 19.83 10.28
N ILE A 129 14.99 19.03 11.25
CA ILE A 129 13.83 18.15 11.14
C ILE A 129 12.67 19.05 10.75
N ALA A 130 12.33 19.10 9.46
CA ALA A 130 11.07 19.64 9.03
C ALA A 130 10.00 18.89 9.82
N GLU A 131 9.15 19.64 10.53
CA GLU A 131 8.09 19.05 11.35
C GLU A 131 7.40 17.96 10.53
N SER A 132 7.47 16.74 11.05
CA SER A 132 6.86 15.59 10.39
C SER A 132 5.40 15.95 10.14
N PRO A 133 4.88 15.76 8.91
CA PRO A 133 3.47 16.01 8.65
C PRO A 133 2.64 15.25 9.69
N PRO A 134 1.49 15.82 10.14
CA PRO A 134 0.65 15.17 11.13
C PRO A 134 0.35 13.74 10.69
N PRO A 135 0.34 12.77 11.62
CA PRO A 135 0.04 11.40 11.29
C PRO A 135 -1.30 11.34 10.54
N PRO A 136 -1.40 10.56 9.45
CA PRO A 136 -2.72 10.26 8.92
C PRO A 136 -3.56 9.67 10.05
N HIS A 137 -4.83 10.07 10.16
CA HIS A 137 -5.72 9.74 11.26
C HIS A 137 -5.80 8.21 11.52
N ASP A 138 -5.47 7.40 10.51
CA ASP A 138 -5.62 5.94 10.52
C ASP A 138 -4.30 5.18 10.70
N ALA A 139 -3.21 5.85 11.09
CA ALA A 139 -1.90 5.19 11.20
C ALA A 139 -1.74 4.32 12.47
N GLY A 140 -2.56 4.54 13.50
CA GLY A 140 -2.49 3.88 14.81
C GLY A 140 -2.53 2.35 14.72
N PRO A 141 -3.54 1.74 14.06
CA PRO A 141 -3.64 0.29 13.91
C PRO A 141 -2.41 -0.37 13.27
N PHE A 142 -1.68 0.35 12.40
CA PHE A 142 -0.48 -0.16 11.76
C PHE A 142 0.75 -0.13 12.67
N VAL A 143 0.80 0.81 13.62
CA VAL A 143 1.82 0.81 14.67
C VAL A 143 1.58 -0.36 15.61
N ASP A 144 0.33 -0.61 16.00
CA ASP A 144 -0.03 -1.74 16.86
C ASP A 144 0.29 -3.07 16.18
N ARG A 145 -0.04 -3.21 14.89
CA ARG A 145 0.36 -4.39 14.09
C ARG A 145 1.88 -4.55 14.00
N LEU A 146 2.63 -3.45 13.83
CA LEU A 146 4.09 -3.49 13.75
C LEU A 146 4.72 -4.05 15.04
N ILE A 147 4.28 -3.59 16.21
CA ILE A 147 4.80 -4.07 17.50
C ILE A 147 4.10 -5.35 18.00
N GLY A 148 2.97 -5.72 17.38
CA GLY A 148 2.15 -6.87 17.71
C GLY A 148 2.78 -8.23 17.36
N PRO A 149 2.16 -9.34 17.81
CA PRO A 149 2.63 -10.70 17.57
C PRO A 149 2.58 -11.12 16.10
N GLU A 150 2.00 -10.33 15.21
CA GLU A 150 1.95 -10.59 13.78
C GLU A 150 3.30 -10.29 13.12
N VAL A 151 3.95 -9.19 13.53
CA VAL A 151 5.17 -8.68 12.87
C VAL A 151 6.39 -8.84 13.78
N LEU A 152 6.61 -7.95 14.75
CA LEU A 152 7.84 -7.94 15.57
C LEU A 152 7.68 -8.60 16.94
N GLY A 153 6.50 -8.55 17.55
CA GLY A 153 6.23 -9.14 18.86
C GLY A 153 6.44 -10.66 18.89
N ARG A 154 6.31 -11.32 17.74
CA ARG A 154 6.52 -12.77 17.60
C ARG A 154 7.92 -13.27 17.95
N PHE A 155 8.90 -12.38 17.95
CA PHE A 155 10.29 -12.72 18.25
C PHE A 155 10.60 -12.63 19.74
N LEU A 156 9.65 -12.17 20.56
CA LEU A 156 9.82 -12.15 22.02
C LEU A 156 9.99 -13.58 22.55
N PRO A 157 11.04 -13.84 23.36
CA PRO A 157 11.23 -15.14 23.98
C PRO A 157 10.14 -15.39 25.03
N PRO A 158 9.85 -16.67 25.33
CA PRO A 158 8.87 -17.03 26.35
C PRO A 158 9.15 -16.33 27.68
N HIS A 159 8.09 -15.84 28.31
CA HIS A 159 8.17 -15.24 29.63
C HIS A 159 8.49 -16.29 30.70
N ARG A 160 9.35 -15.95 31.66
CA ARG A 160 9.69 -16.79 32.83
C ARG A 160 8.94 -16.32 34.07
N SER A 161 8.27 -17.25 34.73
CA SER A 161 7.54 -16.99 35.99
C SER A 161 8.43 -16.34 37.04
N GLY A 162 7.89 -15.34 37.76
CA GLY A 162 8.59 -14.62 38.82
C GLY A 162 9.44 -13.42 38.36
N LEU A 163 9.49 -13.14 37.06
CA LEU A 163 10.12 -11.94 36.49
C LEU A 163 9.06 -11.02 35.85
N PRO A 164 9.40 -9.79 35.45
CA PRO A 164 8.55 -9.01 34.55
C PRO A 164 8.38 -9.71 33.17
N PRO A 165 7.29 -9.44 32.44
CA PRO A 165 7.13 -9.94 31.08
C PRO A 165 8.16 -9.31 30.14
N ASN A 166 8.67 -10.12 29.21
CA ASN A 166 9.42 -9.59 28.07
C ASN A 166 8.47 -8.73 27.24
N SER A 167 8.93 -7.57 26.78
CA SER A 167 8.08 -6.62 26.07
C SER A 167 8.77 -6.04 24.85
N LEU A 168 7.96 -5.53 23.93
CA LEU A 168 8.39 -4.74 22.79
C LEU A 168 7.69 -3.40 22.88
N SER A 169 8.47 -2.32 22.84
CA SER A 169 7.96 -0.96 22.98
C SER A 169 8.48 -0.04 21.88
N LEU A 170 7.77 1.06 21.65
CA LEU A 170 8.14 2.07 20.66
C LEU A 170 8.96 3.18 21.35
N VAL A 171 10.19 3.42 20.88
CA VAL A 171 11.09 4.46 21.40
C VAL A 171 10.93 5.76 20.62
N SER A 172 10.83 5.67 19.30
CA SER A 172 10.59 6.81 18.43
C SER A 172 9.72 6.42 17.25
N LEU A 173 8.97 7.38 16.72
CA LEU A 173 8.04 7.17 15.63
C LEU A 173 8.02 8.39 14.70
N ALA A 174 8.21 8.14 13.42
CA ALA A 174 8.07 9.13 12.36
C ALA A 174 7.25 8.54 11.21
N TYR A 175 6.31 9.33 10.71
CA TYR A 175 5.47 8.95 9.57
C TYR A 175 6.01 9.58 8.30
N ARG A 176 6.07 8.80 7.23
CA ARG A 176 6.43 9.29 5.89
C ARG A 176 5.32 8.92 4.91
N SER A 177 4.90 9.87 4.11
CA SER A 177 3.96 9.62 3.02
C SER A 177 4.61 8.70 1.98
N GLY A 178 3.94 7.60 1.64
CA GLY A 178 4.33 6.75 0.52
C GLY A 178 3.87 7.36 -0.81
N GLY A 179 4.72 7.35 -1.83
CA GLY A 179 4.35 7.84 -3.17
C GLY A 179 3.94 9.32 -3.24
N ILE A 180 3.28 9.71 -4.33
CA ILE A 180 2.70 11.05 -4.50
C ILE A 180 1.32 11.04 -3.82
N GLY A 181 1.21 11.66 -2.65
CA GLY A 181 -0.06 11.80 -1.92
C GLY A 181 -0.55 10.54 -1.21
N GLY A 182 0.31 9.59 -0.83
CA GLY A 182 -0.10 8.38 -0.10
C GLY A 182 -0.68 7.27 -0.97
N ARG A 183 -0.65 7.44 -2.30
CA ARG A 183 -1.30 6.53 -3.26
C ARG A 183 -0.31 5.50 -3.78
N HIS A 184 -0.61 4.22 -3.57
CA HIS A 184 0.17 3.09 -4.10
C HIS A 184 -0.40 2.55 -5.42
N GLY A 185 -1.71 2.67 -5.63
CA GLY A 185 -2.35 2.26 -6.88
C GLY A 185 -3.84 2.01 -6.70
N LEU A 186 -4.43 1.38 -7.71
CA LEU A 186 -5.82 0.94 -7.69
C LEU A 186 -5.83 -0.59 -7.60
N LEU A 187 -6.48 -1.14 -6.58
CA LEU A 187 -6.71 -2.56 -6.47
C LEU A 187 -8.04 -2.89 -7.15
N ARG A 188 -7.98 -3.63 -8.26
CA ARG A 188 -9.17 -4.15 -8.92
C ARG A 188 -9.51 -5.51 -8.32
N SER A 189 -10.54 -5.59 -7.51
CA SER A 189 -11.08 -6.86 -7.04
C SER A 189 -12.34 -7.19 -7.85
N GLY A 190 -12.45 -8.41 -8.38
CA GLY A 190 -13.73 -8.94 -8.87
C GLY A 190 -14.47 -8.19 -10.00
N GLY A 191 -13.78 -7.45 -10.87
CA GLY A 191 -14.37 -6.91 -12.11
C GLY A 191 -15.16 -5.60 -11.98
N PHE A 192 -15.57 -5.19 -10.78
CA PHE A 192 -16.38 -3.97 -10.59
C PHE A 192 -15.89 -3.04 -9.48
N ASP A 193 -15.08 -3.52 -8.54
CA ASP A 193 -14.57 -2.69 -7.45
C ASP A 193 -13.14 -2.22 -7.73
N VAL A 194 -12.94 -0.91 -7.56
CA VAL A 194 -11.67 -0.24 -7.72
C VAL A 194 -11.37 0.45 -6.40
N ALA A 195 -10.84 -0.30 -5.45
CA ALA A 195 -10.37 0.27 -4.19
C ALA A 195 -9.07 1.04 -4.43
N GLU A 196 -8.97 2.25 -3.89
CA GLU A 196 -7.69 2.95 -3.87
C GLU A 196 -6.80 2.30 -2.82
N LEU A 197 -5.69 1.72 -3.27
CA LEU A 197 -4.67 1.21 -2.35
C LEU A 197 -3.83 2.40 -1.90
N ARG A 198 -4.07 2.85 -0.67
CA ARG A 198 -3.26 3.85 0.01
C ARG A 198 -2.25 3.19 0.94
N GLY A 199 -1.26 3.95 1.33
CA GLY A 199 -0.20 3.46 2.19
C GLY A 199 0.82 4.52 2.55
N GLY A 200 1.70 4.14 3.47
CA GLY A 200 2.76 4.99 3.96
C GLY A 200 3.90 4.18 4.53
N TRP A 201 4.89 4.90 5.03
CA TRP A 201 5.99 4.30 5.76
C TRP A 201 6.02 4.80 7.20
N ILE A 202 6.21 3.85 8.10
CA ILE A 202 6.51 4.09 9.51
C ILE A 202 8.02 3.89 9.67
N GLU A 203 8.73 4.96 10.03
CA GLU A 203 10.11 4.87 10.49
C GLU A 203 10.10 4.91 12.01
N ALA A 204 10.55 3.83 12.64
CA ALA A 204 10.47 3.65 14.08
C ALA A 204 11.79 3.19 14.67
N VAL A 205 12.01 3.48 15.94
CA VAL A 205 12.95 2.73 16.78
C VAL A 205 12.11 1.95 17.78
N VAL A 206 12.24 0.63 17.75
CA VAL A 206 11.57 -0.28 18.68
C VAL A 206 12.58 -0.87 19.66
N ARG A 207 12.15 -1.11 20.88
CA ARG A 207 12.99 -1.67 21.95
C ARG A 207 12.43 -3.00 22.41
N TYR A 208 13.21 -4.05 22.23
CA TYR A 208 13.02 -5.29 22.95
C TYR A 208 13.55 -5.13 24.36
N ASP A 209 12.74 -5.51 25.33
CA ASP A 209 13.07 -5.51 26.75
C ASP A 209 12.91 -6.92 27.29
N VAL A 210 14.02 -7.53 27.68
CA VAL A 210 14.08 -8.94 28.06
C VAL A 210 14.59 -9.09 29.47
N TRP A 211 13.88 -9.90 30.25
CA TRP A 211 14.21 -10.22 31.64
C TRP A 211 14.59 -11.69 31.77
N ASP A 212 15.67 -11.96 32.51
CA ASP A 212 16.08 -13.31 32.87
C ASP A 212 16.69 -13.38 34.29
N ALA A 213 16.93 -14.58 34.80
CA ALA A 213 17.40 -14.82 36.16
C ALA A 213 18.88 -14.42 36.38
N ASP A 214 19.68 -14.47 35.31
CA ASP A 214 21.12 -14.18 35.34
C ASP A 214 21.54 -13.43 34.05
N PRO A 215 22.69 -12.73 34.06
CA PRO A 215 23.08 -11.86 32.95
C PRO A 215 23.45 -12.64 31.68
N ALA A 216 23.93 -13.88 31.81
CA ALA A 216 24.27 -14.73 30.67
C ALA A 216 23.00 -15.22 29.96
N ALA A 217 21.97 -15.59 30.72
CA ALA A 217 20.67 -15.98 30.18
C ALA A 217 19.97 -14.80 29.47
N ALA A 218 19.99 -13.60 30.07
CA ALA A 218 19.46 -12.39 29.41
C ALA A 218 20.20 -12.07 28.10
N ALA A 219 21.54 -12.23 28.08
CA ALA A 219 22.32 -12.08 26.86
C ALA A 219 21.99 -13.14 25.80
N ALA A 220 21.81 -14.41 26.20
CA ALA A 220 21.41 -15.48 25.29
C ALA A 220 20.01 -15.25 24.69
N ALA A 221 19.09 -14.66 25.46
CA ALA A 221 17.75 -14.31 24.98
C ALA A 221 17.78 -13.19 23.92
N ILE A 222 18.61 -12.15 24.09
CA ILE A 222 18.84 -11.14 23.03
C ILE A 222 19.48 -11.76 21.79
N ALA A 223 20.47 -12.63 21.96
CA ALA A 223 21.08 -13.34 20.82
C ALA A 223 20.05 -14.22 20.09
N THR A 224 19.10 -14.81 20.82
CA THR A 224 17.98 -15.57 20.25
C THR A 224 17.05 -14.68 19.43
N ILE A 225 16.70 -13.49 19.93
CA ILE A 225 15.92 -12.50 19.16
C ILE A 225 16.66 -12.13 17.87
N GLN A 226 17.95 -11.81 17.97
CA GLN A 226 18.79 -11.45 16.81
C GLN A 226 18.79 -12.56 15.74
N ALA A 227 19.02 -13.82 16.16
CA ALA A 227 19.01 -14.97 15.25
C ALA A 227 17.63 -15.21 14.63
N ALA A 228 16.55 -15.06 15.41
CA ALA A 228 15.18 -15.25 14.96
C ALA A 228 14.76 -14.17 13.95
N VAL A 229 15.13 -12.91 14.20
CA VAL A 229 14.92 -11.78 13.30
C VAL A 229 15.68 -11.98 11.98
N LEU A 230 16.95 -12.37 12.06
CA LEU A 230 17.79 -12.69 10.90
C LEU A 230 17.17 -13.81 10.05
N THR A 231 16.78 -14.90 10.69
CA THR A 231 16.16 -16.06 10.03
C THR A 231 14.76 -15.71 9.47
N GLY A 232 14.03 -14.83 10.16
CA GLY A 232 12.70 -14.38 9.81
C GLY A 232 12.64 -13.27 8.75
N GLY A 233 13.78 -12.82 8.21
CA GLY A 233 13.85 -11.64 7.33
C GLY A 233 12.93 -11.70 6.09
N LEU A 234 12.81 -12.85 5.44
CA LEU A 234 11.89 -13.00 4.30
C LEU A 234 10.42 -12.82 4.68
N ARG A 235 10.03 -13.33 5.86
CA ARG A 235 8.68 -13.16 6.38
C ARG A 235 8.43 -11.70 6.73
N LEU A 236 9.37 -11.07 7.42
CA LEU A 236 9.29 -9.65 7.79
C LEU A 236 9.05 -8.75 6.58
N ARG A 237 9.71 -9.02 5.45
CA ARG A 237 9.44 -8.29 4.19
C ARG A 237 8.03 -8.49 3.64
N ARG A 238 7.49 -9.71 3.73
CA ARG A 238 6.10 -9.98 3.30
C ARG A 238 5.08 -9.26 4.18
N GLU A 239 5.39 -9.09 5.46
CA GLU A 239 4.55 -8.33 6.40
C GLU A 239 4.68 -6.81 6.26
N GLY A 240 5.66 -6.32 5.49
CA GLY A 240 5.86 -4.89 5.22
C GLY A 240 7.15 -4.28 5.79
N VAL A 241 7.99 -5.03 6.50
CA VAL A 241 9.26 -4.51 7.03
C VAL A 241 10.30 -4.41 5.90
N LEU A 242 10.56 -3.18 5.46
CA LEU A 242 11.49 -2.86 4.37
C LEU A 242 12.94 -2.80 4.84
N HIS A 243 13.18 -2.24 6.03
CA HIS A 243 14.49 -2.13 6.64
C HIS A 243 14.41 -2.47 8.12
N LEU A 244 15.40 -3.21 8.60
CA LEU A 244 15.54 -3.55 10.01
C LEU A 244 17.03 -3.57 10.36
N GLN A 245 17.41 -2.73 11.32
CA GLN A 245 18.80 -2.53 11.70
C GLN A 245 18.92 -2.46 13.21
N LEU A 246 19.81 -3.27 13.78
CA LEU A 246 20.19 -3.14 15.18
C LEU A 246 20.91 -1.80 15.38
N VAL A 247 20.42 -0.99 16.32
CA VAL A 247 20.98 0.32 16.67
C VAL A 247 21.90 0.17 17.87
N GLU A 248 21.37 -0.42 18.94
CA GLU A 248 22.04 -0.49 20.23
C GLU A 248 21.62 -1.77 20.96
N VAL A 249 22.55 -2.31 21.75
CA VAL A 249 22.26 -3.32 22.76
C VAL A 249 22.82 -2.76 24.06
N ALA A 250 21.94 -2.43 24.99
CA ALA A 250 22.38 -1.94 26.30
C ALA A 250 22.92 -3.12 27.12
N ASP A 251 23.91 -2.84 27.96
CA ASP A 251 24.37 -3.82 28.93
C ASP A 251 23.28 -4.17 29.94
N GLY A 252 23.40 -5.37 30.51
CA GLY A 252 22.40 -5.87 31.44
C GLY A 252 22.42 -5.08 32.74
N ASP A 253 21.27 -4.54 33.14
CA ASP A 253 21.11 -3.90 34.44
C ASP A 253 20.31 -4.79 35.39
N ARG A 254 20.71 -4.81 36.66
CA ARG A 254 19.98 -5.50 37.71
C ARG A 254 18.93 -4.54 38.24
N GLY A 255 17.68 -4.75 37.84
CA GLY A 255 16.55 -3.94 38.32
C GLY A 255 16.32 -4.09 39.83
N ALA A 256 15.31 -3.37 40.34
CA ALA A 256 14.87 -3.49 41.73
C ALA A 256 14.31 -4.88 42.11
N ILE A 257 14.10 -5.75 41.12
CA ILE A 257 13.63 -7.14 41.26
C ILE A 257 14.85 -8.07 41.10
N ALA A 258 14.77 -9.28 41.67
CA ALA A 258 15.80 -10.31 41.52
C ALA A 258 15.85 -10.88 40.08
N GLY A 259 16.30 -10.07 39.12
CA GLY A 259 16.46 -10.42 37.71
C GLY A 259 17.34 -9.43 36.97
N TRP A 260 17.77 -9.82 35.77
CA TRP A 260 18.60 -9.05 34.88
C TRP A 260 17.78 -8.61 33.67
N ARG A 261 17.79 -7.31 33.41
CA ARG A 261 17.14 -6.69 32.26
C ARG A 261 18.17 -6.41 31.19
N LYS A 262 17.90 -6.79 29.94
CA LYS A 262 18.71 -6.40 28.79
C LYS A 262 17.82 -5.86 27.68
N THR A 263 18.24 -4.77 27.04
CA THR A 263 17.48 -4.14 25.96
C THR A 263 18.22 -4.18 24.63
N ALA A 264 17.47 -4.29 23.55
CA ALA A 264 17.99 -4.18 22.19
C ALA A 264 17.07 -3.28 21.35
N ASP A 265 17.66 -2.25 20.76
CA ASP A 265 16.95 -1.25 19.98
C ASP A 265 17.17 -1.51 18.50
N TYR A 266 16.07 -1.54 17.74
CA TYR A 266 16.08 -1.73 16.30
C TYR A 266 15.43 -0.55 15.60
N ARG A 267 16.12 0.00 14.59
CA ARG A 267 15.52 0.92 13.64
C ARG A 267 14.78 0.12 12.57
N VAL A 268 13.51 0.45 12.38
CA VAL A 268 12.59 -0.22 11.48
C VAL A 268 12.06 0.78 10.46
N LEU A 269 12.03 0.39 9.18
CA LEU A 269 11.21 1.04 8.16
C LEU A 269 10.12 0.07 7.75
N TYR A 270 8.87 0.40 8.06
CA TYR A 270 7.70 -0.45 7.86
C TYR A 270 6.75 0.18 6.84
N GLU A 271 6.49 -0.52 5.74
CA GLU A 271 5.46 -0.15 4.78
C GLU A 271 4.13 -0.75 5.20
N TYR A 272 3.16 0.13 5.43
CA TYR A 272 1.78 -0.26 5.66
C TYR A 272 0.93 0.13 4.46
N ARG A 273 -0.08 -0.70 4.19
CA ARG A 273 -1.01 -0.53 3.09
C ARG A 273 -2.42 -0.70 3.63
N PHE A 274 -3.32 0.14 3.16
CA PHE A 274 -4.73 0.07 3.48
C PHE A 274 -5.56 0.34 2.24
N GLN A 275 -6.73 -0.26 2.19
CA GLN A 275 -7.72 0.07 1.18
C GLN A 275 -8.47 1.27 1.73
N ASP A 276 -8.40 2.38 1.00
CA ASP A 276 -9.23 3.53 1.30
C ASP A 276 -10.60 3.29 0.68
N THR A 277 -11.58 2.97 1.52
CA THR A 277 -12.98 2.81 1.16
C THR A 277 -13.72 4.15 1.14
N ASP A 278 -13.27 5.11 1.96
CA ASP A 278 -13.85 6.44 2.11
C ASP A 278 -13.60 7.29 0.86
N GLY A 279 -12.45 7.04 0.24
CA GLY A 279 -12.06 7.54 -1.07
C GLY A 279 -12.72 6.78 -2.21
N ALA A 280 -13.99 6.37 -2.10
CA ALA A 280 -14.84 5.98 -3.22
C ALA A 280 -14.89 7.14 -4.22
N ALA A 281 -13.83 7.28 -5.01
CA ALA A 281 -13.68 8.20 -6.10
C ALA A 281 -14.58 7.70 -7.22
N SER A 282 -15.89 7.78 -6.99
CA SER A 282 -16.97 7.22 -7.80
C SER A 282 -16.75 5.73 -8.05
N LEU A 283 -17.70 4.91 -7.62
CA LEU A 283 -17.91 3.61 -8.21
C LEU A 283 -18.04 3.85 -9.73
N ILE A 284 -16.94 3.75 -10.50
CA ILE A 284 -17.02 3.61 -11.95
C ILE A 284 -17.44 2.15 -12.13
N ALA A 285 -18.69 1.85 -11.78
CA ALA A 285 -19.33 0.69 -12.35
C ALA A 285 -19.37 0.96 -13.84
N ARG A 286 -18.40 0.39 -14.56
CA ARG A 286 -18.49 0.21 -16.00
C ARG A 286 -19.61 -0.80 -16.19
N ILE A 287 -20.86 -0.35 -16.14
CA ILE A 287 -22.00 -1.14 -16.59
C ILE A 287 -21.78 -1.27 -18.09
N PRO A 288 -21.51 -2.48 -18.63
CA PRO A 288 -21.50 -2.65 -20.07
C PRO A 288 -22.92 -2.34 -20.57
N VAL A 289 -23.09 -1.15 -21.13
CA VAL A 289 -24.28 -0.86 -21.92
C VAL A 289 -24.02 -1.53 -23.25
N ASP A 290 -24.65 -2.68 -23.45
CA ASP A 290 -24.80 -3.23 -24.79
C ASP A 290 -25.80 -2.31 -25.52
N SER A 291 -25.31 -1.18 -26.02
CA SER A 291 -26.07 -0.36 -26.95
C SER A 291 -26.12 -1.17 -28.23
N GLY A 292 -27.21 -1.93 -28.41
CA GLY A 292 -27.43 -2.83 -29.54
C GLY A 292 -27.56 -2.13 -30.90
N THR A 293 -26.64 -1.24 -31.23
CA THR A 293 -26.50 -0.57 -32.51
C THR A 293 -25.02 -0.39 -32.80
N ASP A 294 -24.60 -1.05 -33.87
CA ASP A 294 -23.32 -1.01 -34.58
C ASP A 294 -22.16 -1.91 -34.11
N MET A 295 -22.02 -3.01 -34.86
CA MET A 295 -20.90 -3.94 -34.88
C MET A 295 -19.64 -3.33 -35.52
N SER A 296 -19.08 -2.26 -34.96
CA SER A 296 -17.72 -1.83 -35.30
C SER A 296 -16.75 -2.19 -34.17
N LEU A 297 -15.66 -2.86 -34.52
CA LEU A 297 -14.68 -3.50 -33.63
C LEU A 297 -13.89 -2.55 -32.69
N ALA A 298 -14.26 -1.27 -32.64
CA ALA A 298 -13.74 -0.34 -31.65
C ALA A 298 -14.74 -0.26 -30.47
N ARG A 299 -14.62 -1.19 -29.51
CA ARG A 299 -15.22 -1.00 -28.19
C ARG A 299 -14.53 0.18 -27.52
N ALA A 300 -15.00 1.40 -27.81
CA ALA A 300 -14.61 2.59 -27.09
C ALA A 300 -15.11 2.43 -25.65
N LEU A 301 -14.18 2.15 -24.74
CA LEU A 301 -14.42 2.20 -23.30
C LEU A 301 -14.48 3.67 -22.89
N ASP A 302 -15.60 4.33 -23.18
CA ASP A 302 -15.83 5.70 -22.73
C ASP A 302 -15.96 5.72 -21.21
N VAL A 303 -15.12 6.54 -20.58
CA VAL A 303 -15.18 6.82 -19.15
C VAL A 303 -16.28 7.86 -18.96
N ILE A 304 -17.49 7.40 -18.66
CA ILE A 304 -18.63 8.26 -18.35
C ILE A 304 -18.45 8.77 -16.92
N HIS A 305 -18.30 10.08 -16.75
CA HIS A 305 -18.43 10.76 -15.46
C HIS A 305 -19.92 10.69 -15.05
N ASP A 306 -20.28 9.76 -14.18
CA ASP A 306 -21.69 9.36 -13.99
C ASP A 306 -22.44 10.20 -12.94
N TRP A 307 -23.75 10.40 -13.14
CA TRP A 307 -24.65 10.96 -12.13
C TRP A 307 -25.19 9.83 -11.25
N MET A 308 -24.33 9.32 -10.39
CA MET A 308 -24.63 8.25 -9.47
C MET A 308 -24.33 8.65 -8.03
N VAL A 309 -25.14 8.17 -7.09
CA VAL A 309 -24.94 8.37 -5.66
C VAL A 309 -25.14 7.05 -4.91
N ARG A 310 -24.41 6.88 -3.81
CA ARG A 310 -24.56 5.78 -2.85
C ARG A 310 -25.17 6.35 -1.56
N TRP A 311 -26.16 5.65 -1.01
CA TRP A 311 -26.75 5.89 0.30
C TRP A 311 -26.51 4.69 1.20
N ASP A 312 -25.97 4.93 2.39
CA ASP A 312 -25.61 3.94 3.40
C ASP A 312 -25.43 4.59 4.79
N ASP A 313 -24.71 3.91 5.70
CA ASP A 313 -24.43 4.31 7.07
C ASP A 313 -23.34 5.38 7.21
N GLU A 314 -22.57 5.65 6.14
CA GLU A 314 -21.62 6.76 6.07
C GLU A 314 -22.31 8.07 5.66
N GLY A 315 -23.41 7.97 4.91
CA GLY A 315 -24.32 9.08 4.69
C GLY A 315 -25.23 8.93 3.47
N THR A 316 -26.09 9.94 3.27
CA THR A 316 -27.08 9.94 2.18
C THR A 316 -27.00 11.21 1.33
N PRO A 317 -25.92 11.39 0.55
CA PRO A 317 -25.75 12.57 -0.30
C PRO A 317 -26.90 12.72 -1.30
N GLU A 318 -27.25 13.97 -1.62
CA GLU A 318 -28.27 14.26 -2.64
C GLU A 318 -27.78 13.82 -4.04
N LEU A 319 -28.59 13.08 -4.80
CA LEU A 319 -28.37 12.93 -6.24
C LEU A 319 -28.77 14.23 -6.91
N VAL A 320 -27.81 14.97 -7.48
CA VAL A 320 -28.07 16.22 -8.19
C VAL A 320 -27.60 16.11 -9.63
N VAL A 321 -28.53 16.30 -10.57
CA VAL A 321 -28.28 16.29 -12.00
C VAL A 321 -28.52 17.69 -12.56
N ARG A 322 -27.52 18.24 -13.24
CA ARG A 322 -27.57 19.55 -13.89
C ARG A 322 -27.06 19.43 -15.33
N PRO A 323 -27.67 20.16 -16.28
CA PRO A 323 -27.09 20.27 -17.62
C PRO A 323 -25.78 21.07 -17.55
N ALA A 324 -24.86 20.79 -18.48
CA ALA A 324 -23.74 21.68 -18.72
C ALA A 324 -24.25 23.01 -19.31
N PRO A 325 -23.50 24.13 -19.16
CA PRO A 325 -23.94 25.41 -19.69
C PRO A 325 -24.24 25.34 -21.19
N ARG A 326 -25.44 25.76 -21.59
CA ARG A 326 -25.97 25.70 -22.98
C ARG A 326 -26.30 24.31 -23.53
N HIS A 327 -26.31 23.27 -22.70
CA HIS A 327 -26.74 21.93 -23.10
C HIS A 327 -28.17 21.64 -22.67
N THR A 328 -28.87 20.79 -23.43
CA THR A 328 -30.16 20.24 -23.02
C THR A 328 -29.95 18.81 -22.54
N LEU A 329 -30.25 18.55 -21.27
CA LEU A 329 -30.17 17.21 -20.69
C LEU A 329 -31.56 16.59 -20.60
N ARG A 330 -31.73 15.40 -21.19
CA ARG A 330 -32.98 14.64 -21.14
C ARG A 330 -32.83 13.46 -20.19
N ILE A 331 -33.48 13.53 -19.04
CA ILE A 331 -33.52 12.45 -18.06
C ILE A 331 -34.75 11.59 -18.35
N THR A 332 -34.53 10.36 -18.79
CA THR A 332 -35.59 9.41 -19.14
C THR A 332 -36.00 8.53 -17.98
N GLY A 333 -35.27 8.54 -16.87
CA GLY A 333 -35.60 7.75 -15.70
C GLY A 333 -34.52 7.69 -14.63
N LEU A 334 -34.70 6.76 -13.70
CA LEU A 334 -33.75 6.39 -12.66
C LEU A 334 -33.46 4.88 -12.73
N LEU A 335 -32.24 4.49 -12.40
CA LEU A 335 -31.85 3.11 -12.08
C LEU A 335 -31.54 3.02 -10.59
N ILE A 336 -31.87 1.88 -10.02
CA ILE A 336 -31.60 1.57 -8.62
C ILE A 336 -31.00 0.17 -8.49
N ALA A 337 -30.03 0.03 -7.58
CA ALA A 337 -29.65 -1.24 -6.98
C ALA A 337 -29.71 -1.08 -5.47
N ALA A 338 -30.59 -1.82 -4.80
CA ALA A 338 -30.84 -1.67 -3.37
C ALA A 338 -30.74 -3.02 -2.64
N PHE A 339 -30.02 -3.05 -1.53
CA PHE A 339 -30.03 -4.14 -0.58
C PHE A 339 -30.58 -3.62 0.76
N LEU A 340 -31.76 -4.10 1.15
CA LEU A 340 -32.50 -3.64 2.33
C LEU A 340 -32.99 -4.84 3.16
N PRO A 341 -32.12 -5.48 3.97
CA PRO A 341 -32.44 -6.74 4.65
C PRO A 341 -33.64 -6.67 5.61
N ASP A 342 -33.91 -5.48 6.19
CA ASP A 342 -34.97 -5.26 7.18
C ASP A 342 -36.03 -4.23 6.74
N GLY A 343 -36.22 -4.08 5.42
CA GLY A 343 -37.13 -3.08 4.84
C GLY A 343 -36.52 -1.68 4.69
N GLY A 344 -35.29 -1.49 5.15
CA GLY A 344 -34.52 -0.27 5.01
C GLY A 344 -34.79 0.80 6.07
N PRO A 345 -34.03 1.89 6.06
CA PRO A 345 -34.15 2.94 7.07
C PRO A 345 -35.45 3.75 6.91
N ALA A 346 -36.01 4.16 8.05
CA ALA A 346 -37.17 5.03 8.09
C ALA A 346 -36.78 6.47 7.69
N GLY A 347 -37.41 7.00 6.65
CA GLY A 347 -37.13 8.34 6.17
C GLY A 347 -37.81 8.62 4.85
N THR A 348 -38.13 9.88 4.62
CA THR A 348 -38.84 10.32 3.42
C THR A 348 -37.86 10.54 2.28
N VAL A 349 -38.21 10.16 1.05
CA VAL A 349 -37.44 10.54 -0.14
C VAL A 349 -38.14 11.68 -0.86
N THR A 350 -37.43 12.76 -1.11
CA THR A 350 -37.93 13.94 -1.83
C THR A 350 -37.26 14.05 -3.20
N GLN A 351 -38.05 13.93 -4.26
CA GLN A 351 -37.66 14.25 -5.63
C GLN A 351 -38.03 15.70 -5.93
N THR A 352 -37.07 16.51 -6.37
CA THR A 352 -37.28 17.91 -6.78
C THR A 352 -36.83 18.10 -8.23
N ILE A 353 -37.69 18.68 -9.06
CA ILE A 353 -37.37 19.10 -10.42
C ILE A 353 -37.51 20.62 -10.47
N VAL A 354 -36.44 21.32 -10.81
CA VAL A 354 -36.44 22.76 -11.09
C VAL A 354 -36.27 22.94 -12.59
N GLN A 355 -37.25 23.59 -13.24
CA GLN A 355 -37.28 23.81 -14.69
C GLN A 355 -37.87 25.19 -14.99
N ALA A 356 -37.14 26.01 -15.75
CA ALA A 356 -37.62 27.32 -16.21
C ALA A 356 -38.21 28.22 -15.10
N GLY A 357 -37.62 28.15 -13.90
CA GLY A 357 -38.08 28.89 -12.70
C GLY A 357 -39.24 28.24 -11.93
N GLY A 358 -39.88 27.20 -12.48
CA GLY A 358 -40.83 26.36 -11.76
C GLY A 358 -40.14 25.29 -10.92
N THR A 359 -40.78 24.89 -9.81
CA THR A 359 -40.33 23.77 -8.97
C THR A 359 -41.46 22.76 -8.81
N ASN A 360 -41.20 21.50 -9.15
CA ASN A 360 -42.10 20.38 -8.88
C ASN A 360 -41.44 19.46 -7.86
N THR A 361 -42.19 19.06 -6.83
CA THR A 361 -41.71 18.21 -5.74
C THR A 361 -42.63 17.01 -5.58
N THR A 362 -42.05 15.81 -5.67
CA THR A 362 -42.71 14.54 -5.37
C THR A 362 -42.07 13.95 -4.13
N THR A 363 -42.90 13.52 -3.18
CA THR A 363 -42.45 12.97 -1.90
C THR A 363 -42.88 11.52 -1.77
N PHE A 364 -41.94 10.65 -1.43
CA PHE A 364 -42.18 9.24 -1.10
C PHE A 364 -42.08 9.08 0.42
N PRO A 365 -43.12 8.54 1.10
CA PRO A 365 -43.13 8.45 2.56
C PRO A 365 -41.95 7.65 3.13
N SER A 366 -41.49 6.63 2.40
CA SER A 366 -40.34 5.80 2.76
C SER A 366 -39.41 5.50 1.56
N LEU A 367 -38.20 5.02 1.84
CA LEU A 367 -37.30 4.45 0.84
C LEU A 367 -37.92 3.20 0.17
N GLY A 368 -38.69 2.41 0.91
CA GLY A 368 -39.44 1.28 0.38
C GLY A 368 -40.49 1.73 -0.66
N ASP A 369 -41.18 2.84 -0.41
CA ASP A 369 -42.16 3.40 -1.36
C ASP A 369 -41.48 3.93 -2.63
N LEU A 370 -40.28 4.52 -2.50
CA LEU A 370 -39.47 4.87 -3.66
C LEU A 370 -39.12 3.60 -4.45
N ILE A 371 -38.60 2.55 -3.81
CA ILE A 371 -38.19 1.32 -4.51
C ILE A 371 -39.38 0.66 -5.20
N ALA A 372 -40.55 0.66 -4.55
CA ALA A 372 -41.78 0.13 -5.13
C ALA A 372 -42.25 0.88 -6.39
N SER A 373 -41.78 2.12 -6.63
CA SER A 373 -42.06 2.84 -7.88
C SER A 373 -41.15 2.43 -9.05
N PHE A 374 -40.13 1.60 -8.81
CA PHE A 374 -39.29 1.03 -9.86
C PHE A 374 -39.93 -0.25 -10.38
N THR A 375 -39.91 -0.41 -11.71
CA THR A 375 -40.16 -1.71 -12.31
C THR A 375 -38.93 -2.57 -12.07
N THR A 376 -39.08 -3.65 -11.30
CA THR A 376 -38.02 -4.63 -11.06
C THR A 376 -37.53 -5.17 -12.40
N LEU A 377 -36.22 -5.20 -12.60
CA LEU A 377 -35.62 -5.85 -13.73
C LEU A 377 -35.33 -7.30 -13.33
N ASP A 378 -35.58 -8.27 -14.22
CA ASP A 378 -35.22 -9.69 -14.03
C ASP A 378 -33.69 -9.91 -14.10
N ALA A 379 -32.92 -9.00 -13.50
CA ALA A 379 -31.48 -9.04 -13.38
C ALA A 379 -31.15 -9.14 -11.89
N THR A 380 -30.66 -10.30 -11.47
CA THR A 380 -30.01 -10.45 -10.17
C THR A 380 -28.61 -9.87 -10.25
N LEU A 381 -28.34 -8.84 -9.45
CA LEU A 381 -27.00 -8.31 -9.29
C LEU A 381 -26.42 -8.88 -7.99
N ASP A 382 -25.52 -9.85 -8.16
CA ASP A 382 -24.72 -10.38 -7.05
C ASP A 382 -23.55 -9.42 -6.82
N LEU A 383 -23.77 -8.39 -6.00
CA LEU A 383 -22.68 -7.56 -5.49
C LEU A 383 -21.98 -8.36 -4.39
N VAL A 384 -20.81 -8.89 -4.72
CA VAL A 384 -19.88 -9.42 -3.71
C VAL A 384 -19.26 -8.22 -3.02
N HIS A 385 -19.77 -7.87 -1.84
CA HIS A 385 -19.03 -6.98 -0.94
C HIS A 385 -17.70 -7.63 -0.60
N PRO A 386 -16.55 -6.92 -0.70
CA PRO A 386 -15.35 -7.39 -0.05
C PRO A 386 -15.69 -7.50 1.44
N PRO A 387 -15.68 -8.70 2.03
CA PRO A 387 -16.15 -8.85 3.40
C PRO A 387 -15.14 -8.16 4.32
N ASP A 388 -15.65 -7.59 5.42
CA ASP A 388 -14.86 -7.56 6.66
C ASP A 388 -14.25 -8.96 6.85
N PRO A 389 -13.01 -9.09 7.33
CA PRO A 389 -12.40 -10.40 7.52
C PRO A 389 -13.33 -11.27 8.37
N LEU A 390 -13.97 -12.25 7.72
CA LEU A 390 -14.88 -13.18 8.38
C LEU A 390 -14.10 -13.88 9.49
N ALA A 391 -14.69 -13.94 10.68
CA ALA A 391 -14.14 -14.79 11.72
C ALA A 391 -14.18 -16.25 11.26
N ASP A 392 -13.25 -17.08 11.75
CA ASP A 392 -13.23 -18.52 11.43
C ASP A 392 -14.59 -19.15 11.73
N GLY A 393 -15.25 -19.66 10.68
CA GLY A 393 -16.55 -20.33 10.76
C GLY A 393 -17.78 -19.46 10.45
N GLU A 394 -17.61 -18.17 10.16
CA GLU A 394 -18.71 -17.32 9.72
C GLU A 394 -19.01 -17.54 8.23
N VAL A 395 -20.27 -17.83 7.90
CA VAL A 395 -20.72 -18.04 6.51
C VAL A 395 -21.19 -16.69 5.97
N GLN A 396 -20.60 -16.25 4.87
CA GLN A 396 -21.05 -15.05 4.16
C GLN A 396 -22.45 -15.29 3.59
N GLU A 397 -23.43 -14.58 4.12
CA GLU A 397 -24.78 -14.58 3.55
C GLU A 397 -24.80 -13.63 2.34
N VAL A 398 -24.67 -14.19 1.13
CA VAL A 398 -24.88 -13.45 -0.11
C VAL A 398 -26.38 -13.23 -0.27
N ARG A 399 -26.82 -11.97 -0.17
CA ARG A 399 -28.20 -11.59 -0.44
C ARG A 399 -28.26 -10.76 -1.73
N PRO A 400 -29.19 -11.06 -2.64
CA PRO A 400 -29.27 -10.38 -3.93
C PRO A 400 -29.74 -8.94 -3.76
N PHE A 401 -29.18 -8.03 -4.54
CA PHE A 401 -29.69 -6.66 -4.66
C PHE A 401 -30.99 -6.66 -5.47
N VAL A 402 -31.94 -5.83 -5.06
CA VAL A 402 -33.10 -5.47 -5.88
C VAL A 402 -32.65 -4.45 -6.91
N VAL A 403 -32.70 -4.83 -8.18
CA VAL A 403 -32.39 -3.93 -9.30
C VAL A 403 -33.68 -3.51 -9.97
N GLY A 404 -33.83 -2.22 -10.23
CA GLY A 404 -35.04 -1.67 -10.83
C GLY A 404 -34.76 -0.50 -11.74
N ARG A 405 -35.75 -0.21 -12.59
CA ARG A 405 -35.79 1.01 -13.40
C ARG A 405 -37.11 1.74 -13.20
N MET A 406 -37.03 3.05 -12.99
CA MET A 406 -38.18 3.94 -13.04
C MET A 406 -38.07 4.80 -14.31
N SER A 407 -39.12 4.82 -15.12
CA SER A 407 -39.15 5.61 -16.36
C SER A 407 -39.97 6.88 -16.18
N PHE A 408 -39.50 8.00 -16.72
CA PHE A 408 -40.24 9.26 -16.75
C PHE A 408 -41.00 9.39 -18.06
N SER A 409 -42.32 9.55 -17.97
CA SER A 409 -43.21 9.80 -19.11
C SER A 409 -44.13 10.97 -18.80
N PRO A 410 -43.90 12.17 -19.38
CA PRO A 410 -42.80 12.49 -20.29
C PRO A 410 -41.41 12.54 -19.60
N PRO A 411 -40.30 12.45 -20.35
CA PRO A 411 -38.95 12.66 -19.82
C PRO A 411 -38.76 14.05 -19.20
N VAL A 412 -37.86 14.17 -18.22
CA VAL A 412 -37.48 15.45 -17.61
C VAL A 412 -36.44 16.12 -18.50
N ILE A 413 -36.74 17.32 -18.99
CA ILE A 413 -35.86 18.08 -19.90
C ILE A 413 -35.27 19.29 -19.15
N LEU A 414 -33.97 19.31 -18.91
CA LEU A 414 -33.24 20.42 -18.27
C LEU A 414 -32.52 21.24 -19.37
N LYS A 415 -32.84 22.52 -19.54
CA LYS A 415 -32.41 23.34 -20.69
C LYS A 415 -31.43 24.47 -20.34
N GLY A 416 -31.17 24.74 -19.07
CA GLY A 416 -30.31 25.85 -18.67
C GLY A 416 -29.70 25.73 -17.28
N ASP A 417 -28.82 26.68 -16.96
CA ASP A 417 -27.96 26.65 -15.77
C ASP A 417 -28.72 26.65 -14.43
N GLY A 418 -29.98 27.09 -14.44
CA GLY A 418 -30.87 27.05 -13.27
C GLY A 418 -31.69 25.77 -13.14
N ASP A 419 -31.72 24.93 -14.17
CA ASP A 419 -32.49 23.70 -14.17
C ASP A 419 -31.72 22.60 -13.44
N ARG A 420 -32.42 21.82 -12.61
CA ARG A 420 -31.82 20.69 -11.91
C ARG A 420 -32.86 19.64 -11.56
N PHE A 421 -32.44 18.39 -11.64
CA PHE A 421 -33.13 17.27 -11.01
C PHE A 421 -32.39 16.93 -9.71
N ARG A 422 -33.14 16.69 -8.64
CA ARG A 422 -32.60 16.30 -7.35
C ARG A 422 -33.41 15.16 -6.74
N LEU A 423 -32.71 14.21 -6.13
CA LEU A 423 -33.30 13.22 -5.23
C LEU A 423 -32.56 13.28 -3.88
N ARG A 424 -33.33 13.41 -2.79
CA ARG A 424 -32.80 13.54 -1.43
C ARG A 424 -33.50 12.58 -0.49
N TYR A 425 -32.75 11.98 0.42
CA TYR A 425 -33.30 11.22 1.54
C TYR A 425 -33.29 12.08 2.80
N ASP A 426 -34.42 12.13 3.50
CA ASP A 426 -34.69 12.95 4.69
C ASP A 426 -34.95 12.05 5.92
N GLY A 427 -34.15 10.99 6.09
CA GLY A 427 -34.16 10.12 7.27
C GLY A 427 -33.01 10.44 8.23
N ALA A 428 -33.08 9.89 9.44
CA ALA A 428 -31.86 9.66 10.21
C ALA A 428 -30.99 8.69 9.41
N ASP A 429 -29.67 8.84 9.49
CA ASP A 429 -28.71 8.02 8.75
C ASP A 429 -29.08 6.53 8.80
N PHE A 430 -28.66 5.76 7.79
CA PHE A 430 -28.91 4.32 7.79
C PHE A 430 -28.42 3.77 9.13
N PRO A 431 -29.24 2.97 9.85
CA PRO A 431 -28.94 2.63 11.23
C PRO A 431 -27.54 2.01 11.31
N PRO A 432 -26.68 2.46 12.23
CA PRO A 432 -25.30 1.99 12.31
C PRO A 432 -25.29 0.46 12.52
N GLY A 433 -24.60 -0.27 11.64
CA GLY A 433 -24.61 -1.73 11.58
C GLY A 433 -25.72 -2.36 10.74
N GLY A 434 -26.66 -1.54 10.25
CA GLY A 434 -27.64 -1.93 9.23
C GLY A 434 -26.93 -2.01 7.88
N ARG A 435 -26.76 -3.23 7.36
CA ARG A 435 -26.11 -3.51 6.07
C ARG A 435 -26.86 -2.96 4.84
N SER A 436 -27.76 -2.00 5.03
CA SER A 436 -28.59 -1.45 3.96
C SER A 436 -27.76 -0.57 3.04
N GLN A 437 -27.90 -0.75 1.73
CA GLN A 437 -27.17 0.02 0.73
C GLN A 437 -28.05 0.30 -0.47
N VAL A 438 -28.02 1.54 -0.96
CA VAL A 438 -28.76 1.94 -2.15
C VAL A 438 -27.85 2.72 -3.10
N TYR A 439 -27.79 2.24 -4.33
CA TYR A 439 -27.13 2.90 -5.44
C TYR A 439 -28.21 3.48 -6.37
N LEU A 440 -28.12 4.77 -6.67
CA LEU A 440 -29.07 5.50 -7.50
C LEU A 440 -28.37 6.20 -8.64
N ARG A 441 -28.90 6.05 -9.85
CA ARG A 441 -28.34 6.66 -11.06
C ARG A 441 -29.44 7.30 -11.91
N ALA A 442 -29.18 8.50 -12.44
CA ALA A 442 -30.03 9.09 -13.46
C ALA A 442 -29.76 8.52 -14.85
N VAL A 443 -30.82 8.09 -15.54
CA VAL A 443 -30.74 7.66 -16.94
C VAL A 443 -30.91 8.89 -17.81
N VAL A 444 -29.84 9.27 -18.50
CA VAL A 444 -29.83 10.42 -19.40
C VAL A 444 -29.66 9.96 -20.85
N GLU A 445 -30.29 10.67 -21.77
CA GLU A 445 -30.01 10.60 -23.20
C GLU A 445 -29.17 11.84 -23.59
N GLY A 446 -28.01 11.61 -24.20
CA GLY A 446 -27.05 12.66 -24.57
C GLY A 446 -27.47 13.50 -25.78
N ASP A 447 -26.95 14.74 -25.78
CA ASP A 447 -27.20 15.91 -26.65
C ASP A 447 -27.95 15.70 -27.98
N VAL A 448 -29.06 16.43 -28.15
CA VAL A 448 -29.58 16.84 -29.47
C VAL A 448 -28.98 18.20 -29.82
#